data_AF-A0A7Y5HIV9-F1
#
_entry.id   AF-A0A7Y5HIV9-F1
#
_cell.length_a   1.000
_cell.length_b   1.000
_cell.length_c   1.000
_cell.angle_alpha   90.00
_cell.angle_beta   90.00
_cell.angle_gamma   90.00
#
_symmetry.space_group_name_H-M   'P 1'
#
loop_
_entity.id
_entity.type
_entity.pdbx_description
1 polymer ?
#
loop_
_entity_poly.entity_id
_entity_poly.type
_entity_poly.pdbx_seq_one_letter_code
_entity_poly.pdbx_strand_id
1 'polypeptide(L)'
;MKRNLVLIVMLLAFAVVSSGCMAGPWTAREAVDDWAANTYADNTLLGTVVYVFVWPIGMWLGSIVDLIVLNNVAWWGADIWNGTGTTVDHKNAPNGRTNKEGNKLMEQPNW
;
A
#
# COMPACT_ATOMS: atom_id res chain seq x y z
N MET A 1 19.06 -30.69 -23.28
CA MET A 1 17.77 -30.26 -22.68
C MET A 1 16.92 -29.59 -23.74
N LYS A 2 15.62 -29.88 -23.81
CA LYS A 2 14.72 -29.22 -24.79
C LYS A 2 14.62 -27.73 -24.45
N ARG A 3 14.75 -26.84 -25.44
CA ARG A 3 14.69 -25.37 -25.28
C ARG A 3 13.52 -24.89 -24.41
N ASN A 4 12.38 -25.55 -24.55
CA ASN A 4 11.16 -25.25 -23.80
C ASN A 4 11.29 -25.58 -22.30
N LEU A 5 12.04 -26.61 -21.93
CA LEU A 5 12.28 -26.97 -20.53
C LEU A 5 13.12 -25.90 -19.83
N VAL A 6 14.12 -25.34 -20.52
CA VAL A 6 14.95 -24.25 -19.99
C VAL A 6 14.11 -22.99 -19.74
N LEU A 7 13.25 -22.62 -20.69
CA LEU A 7 12.34 -21.46 -20.53
C LEU A 7 11.37 -21.64 -19.36
N ILE A 8 10.78 -22.83 -19.22
CA ILE A 8 9.85 -23.13 -18.12
C ILE A 8 10.56 -23.03 -16.76
N VAL A 9 11.78 -23.55 -16.64
CA VAL A 9 12.57 -23.48 -15.41
C VAL A 9 12.95 -22.03 -15.06
N MET A 10 13.35 -21.22 -16.05
CA MET A 10 13.65 -19.80 -15.83
C MET A 10 12.43 -19.00 -15.38
N LEU A 11 11.25 -19.26 -15.98
CA LEU A 11 9.99 -18.63 -15.58
C LEU A 11 9.58 -19.01 -14.16
N LEU A 12 9.74 -20.28 -13.77
CA LEU A 12 9.48 -20.75 -12.41
C LEU A 12 10.45 -20.14 -11.39
N ALA A 13 11.74 -20.07 -11.73
CA ALA A 13 12.73 -19.43 -10.87
C ALA A 13 12.44 -17.94 -10.69
N PHE A 14 12.05 -17.23 -11.76
CA PHE A 14 11.61 -15.84 -11.68
C PHE A 14 10.37 -15.70 -10.80
N ALA A 15 9.37 -16.56 -10.94
CA ALA A 15 8.17 -16.55 -10.11
C ALA A 15 8.49 -16.74 -8.61
N VAL A 16 9.39 -17.66 -8.28
CA VAL A 16 9.82 -17.92 -6.89
C VAL A 16 10.66 -16.76 -6.33
N VAL A 17 11.59 -16.19 -7.10
CA VAL A 17 12.36 -15.02 -6.66
C VAL A 17 11.47 -13.78 -6.54
N SER A 18 10.43 -13.68 -7.36
CA SER A 18 9.47 -12.59 -7.27
C SER A 18 8.56 -12.70 -6.05
N SER A 19 8.44 -13.83 -5.34
CA SER A 19 7.49 -13.97 -4.21
C SER A 19 7.82 -13.10 -2.99
N GLY A 20 9.01 -12.48 -2.93
CA GLY A 20 9.33 -11.41 -1.98
C GLY A 20 8.48 -10.15 -2.18
N CYS A 21 7.82 -9.98 -3.33
CA CYS A 21 7.01 -8.81 -3.66
C CYS A 21 5.79 -8.57 -2.74
N MET A 22 5.29 -9.62 -2.09
CA MET A 22 4.14 -9.53 -1.19
C MET A 22 4.50 -8.91 0.18
N ALA A 23 5.79 -8.93 0.54
CA ALA A 23 6.30 -8.37 1.78
C ALA A 23 7.04 -7.05 1.49
N GLY A 24 6.65 -5.98 2.19
CA GLY A 24 7.24 -4.66 2.00
C GLY A 24 6.31 -3.56 2.52
N PRO A 25 6.71 -2.30 2.36
CA PRO A 25 6.02 -1.18 3.00
C PRO A 25 4.70 -0.81 2.34
N TRP A 26 4.44 -1.21 1.09
CA TRP A 26 3.23 -0.83 0.35
C TRP A 26 3.02 0.70 0.26
N THR A 27 4.11 1.46 0.18
CA THR A 27 4.09 2.92 0.31
C THR A 27 3.17 3.61 -0.70
N ALA A 28 3.09 3.12 -1.94
CA ALA A 28 2.34 3.79 -2.99
C ALA A 28 0.82 3.63 -2.81
N ARG A 29 0.33 2.41 -2.51
CA ARG A 29 -1.09 2.22 -2.23
C ARG A 29 -1.51 2.97 -0.95
N GLU A 30 -0.65 2.96 0.07
CA GLU A 30 -0.98 3.56 1.37
C GLU A 30 -1.01 5.09 1.27
N ALA A 31 -0.19 5.69 0.40
CA ALA A 31 -0.30 7.11 0.06
C ALA A 31 -1.63 7.48 -0.63
N VAL A 32 -2.18 6.57 -1.45
CA VAL A 32 -3.51 6.76 -2.07
C VAL A 32 -4.60 6.66 -1.00
N ASP A 33 -4.49 5.70 -0.09
CA ASP A 33 -5.44 5.54 1.01
C ASP A 33 -5.43 6.76 1.93
N ASP A 34 -4.25 7.21 2.35
CA ASP A 34 -4.08 8.43 3.16
C ASP A 34 -4.69 9.65 2.48
N TRP A 35 -4.49 9.81 1.16
CA TRP A 35 -5.07 10.92 0.41
C TRP A 35 -6.61 10.85 0.37
N ALA A 36 -7.18 9.68 0.14
CA ALA A 36 -8.63 9.49 0.12
C ALA A 36 -9.24 9.73 1.51
N ALA A 37 -8.59 9.23 2.56
CA ALA A 37 -8.99 9.41 3.94
C ALA A 37 -8.96 10.90 4.33
N ASN A 38 -7.89 11.63 3.98
CA ASN A 38 -7.81 13.08 4.18
C ASN A 38 -8.91 13.82 3.42
N THR A 39 -9.18 13.44 2.16
CA THR A 39 -10.23 14.06 1.36
C THR A 39 -11.61 13.87 2.00
N TYR A 40 -11.89 12.68 2.53
CA TYR A 40 -13.11 12.38 3.26
C TYR A 40 -13.22 13.13 4.58
N ALA A 41 -12.12 13.25 5.30
CA ALA A 41 -12.06 13.97 6.56
C ALA A 41 -12.30 15.49 6.38
N ASP A 42 -11.88 16.05 5.24
CA ASP A 42 -12.10 17.47 4.89
C ASP A 42 -13.50 17.73 4.32
N ASN A 43 -14.03 16.82 3.49
CA ASN A 43 -15.37 16.90 2.91
C ASN A 43 -15.94 15.50 2.67
N THR A 44 -16.96 15.12 3.43
CA THR A 44 -17.53 13.77 3.39
C THR A 44 -18.13 13.41 2.03
N LEU A 45 -18.85 14.33 1.39
CA LEU A 45 -19.48 14.07 0.08
C LEU A 45 -18.42 13.84 -1.01
N LEU A 46 -17.41 14.71 -1.07
CA LEU A 46 -16.32 14.56 -2.03
C LEU A 46 -15.50 13.30 -1.73
N GLY A 47 -15.19 13.04 -0.47
CA GLY A 47 -14.49 11.84 -0.05
C GLY A 47 -15.25 10.56 -0.40
N THR A 48 -16.58 10.52 -0.27
CA THR A 48 -17.39 9.36 -0.70
C THR A 48 -17.24 9.13 -2.20
N VAL A 49 -17.30 10.19 -3.02
CA VAL A 49 -17.07 10.07 -4.47
C VAL A 49 -15.66 9.54 -4.75
N VAL A 50 -14.64 10.04 -4.04
CA VAL A 50 -13.26 9.56 -4.17
C VAL A 50 -13.16 8.08 -3.79
N TYR A 51 -13.69 7.67 -2.64
CA TYR A 51 -13.64 6.27 -2.18
C TYR A 51 -14.36 5.29 -3.12
N VAL A 52 -15.45 5.72 -3.76
CA VAL A 52 -16.24 4.85 -4.65
C VAL A 52 -15.61 4.74 -6.04
N PHE A 53 -15.12 5.85 -6.60
CA PHE A 53 -14.74 5.89 -8.02
C PHE A 53 -13.23 5.98 -8.27
N VAL A 54 -12.48 6.64 -7.40
CA VAL A 54 -11.05 6.94 -7.63
C VAL A 54 -10.16 6.01 -6.84
N TRP A 55 -10.48 5.80 -5.56
CA TRP A 55 -9.71 4.99 -4.64
C TRP A 55 -9.47 3.55 -5.13
N PRO A 56 -10.46 2.80 -5.68
CA PRO A 56 -10.20 1.42 -6.12
C PRO A 56 -9.15 1.35 -7.23
N ILE A 57 -9.20 2.30 -8.16
CA ILE A 57 -8.24 2.39 -9.29
C ILE A 57 -6.87 2.82 -8.76
N GLY A 58 -6.84 3.83 -7.88
CA GLY A 58 -5.61 4.32 -7.27
C GLY A 58 -4.92 3.26 -6.43
N MET A 59 -5.67 2.50 -5.62
CA MET A 59 -5.16 1.38 -4.83
C MET A 59 -4.60 0.27 -5.71
N TRP A 60 -5.27 -0.05 -6.82
CA TRP A 60 -4.80 -1.05 -7.77
C TRP A 60 -3.49 -0.63 -8.44
N LEU A 61 -3.43 0.61 -8.94
CA LEU A 61 -2.22 1.17 -9.54
C LEU A 61 -1.07 1.29 -8.53
N GLY A 62 -1.35 1.78 -7.32
CA GLY A 62 -0.38 1.87 -6.22
C GLY A 62 0.16 0.50 -5.85
N SER A 63 -0.73 -0.50 -5.72
CA SER A 63 -0.35 -1.89 -5.45
C SER A 63 0.55 -2.47 -6.54
N ILE A 64 0.36 -2.13 -7.81
CA ILE A 64 1.25 -2.55 -8.90
C ILE A 64 2.63 -1.94 -8.73
N VAL A 65 2.71 -0.64 -8.43
CA VAL A 65 3.99 0.06 -8.20
C VAL A 65 4.71 -0.55 -6.99
N ASP A 66 3.98 -0.82 -5.91
CA ASP A 66 4.53 -1.47 -4.72
C ASP A 66 5.06 -2.87 -5.04
N LEU A 67 4.23 -3.73 -5.63
CA LEU A 67 4.57 -5.11 -5.96
C LEU A 67 5.78 -5.20 -6.88
N ILE A 68 5.84 -4.38 -7.93
CA ILE A 68 6.88 -4.48 -8.96
C ILE A 68 8.16 -3.78 -8.51
N VAL A 69 8.04 -2.62 -7.85
CA VAL A 69 9.18 -1.74 -7.59
C VAL A 69 9.48 -1.66 -6.09
N LEU A 70 8.59 -1.06 -5.29
CA LEU A 70 8.95 -0.63 -3.94
C LEU A 70 9.20 -1.81 -2.99
N ASN A 71 8.34 -2.82 -3.01
CA ASN A 71 8.48 -4.01 -2.18
C ASN A 71 9.68 -4.86 -2.62
N ASN A 72 9.90 -5.02 -3.93
CA ASN A 72 11.09 -5.72 -4.40
C ASN A 72 12.38 -5.02 -3.96
N VAL A 73 12.44 -3.69 -4.08
CA VAL A 73 13.61 -2.91 -3.66
C VAL A 73 13.79 -2.96 -2.14
N ALA A 74 12.74 -2.82 -1.35
CA ALA A 74 12.82 -2.89 0.12
C ALA A 74 13.23 -4.30 0.58
N TRP A 75 12.56 -5.33 0.07
CA TRP A 75 12.79 -6.72 0.45
C TRP A 75 14.19 -7.19 0.10
N TRP A 76 14.58 -7.05 -1.18
CA TRP A 76 15.89 -7.50 -1.67
C TRP A 76 17.02 -6.53 -1.35
N GLY A 77 16.73 -5.26 -1.05
CA GLY A 77 17.74 -4.26 -0.73
C GLY A 77 18.11 -4.23 0.75
N ALA A 78 17.15 -4.49 1.64
CA ALA A 78 17.36 -4.35 3.08
C ALA A 78 16.75 -5.50 3.89
N ASP A 79 15.47 -5.80 3.71
CA ASP A 79 14.74 -6.58 4.72
C ASP A 79 15.29 -8.01 4.90
N ILE A 80 15.57 -8.70 3.80
CA ILE A 80 16.08 -10.09 3.85
C ILE A 80 17.51 -10.18 4.39
N TRP A 81 18.31 -9.11 4.23
CA TRP A 81 19.73 -9.10 4.63
C TRP A 81 19.92 -8.61 6.06
N ASN A 82 19.12 -7.64 6.47
CA ASN A 82 19.23 -7.00 7.78
C ASN A 82 18.29 -7.61 8.82
N GLY A 83 17.36 -8.49 8.39
CA GLY A 83 16.37 -9.11 9.28
C GLY A 83 15.33 -8.13 9.83
N THR A 84 15.20 -6.96 9.22
CA THR A 84 14.27 -5.90 9.63
C THR A 84 13.15 -5.79 8.60
N GLY A 85 11.89 -5.93 9.00
CA GLY A 85 10.77 -5.68 8.08
C GLY A 85 10.53 -4.19 7.90
N THR A 86 10.39 -3.74 6.65
CA THR A 86 10.03 -2.34 6.36
C THR A 86 8.51 -2.19 6.27
N THR A 87 7.95 -1.18 6.93
CA THR A 87 6.52 -0.82 6.88
C THR A 87 6.37 0.63 6.41
N VAL A 88 5.21 0.99 5.87
CA VAL A 88 4.83 2.41 5.79
C VAL A 88 4.46 2.90 7.19
N ASP A 89 4.76 4.17 7.46
CA ASP A 89 4.32 4.88 8.65
C ASP A 89 3.29 5.93 8.22
N HIS A 90 2.04 5.75 8.66
CA HIS A 90 0.96 6.71 8.44
C HIS A 90 1.14 7.86 9.42
N LYS A 91 2.05 8.77 9.09
CA LYS A 91 2.53 9.83 10.00
C LYS A 91 1.43 10.74 10.57
N ASN A 92 0.24 10.76 9.99
CA ASN A 92 -0.92 11.44 10.55
C ASN A 92 -2.18 10.64 10.22
N ALA A 93 -2.83 10.05 11.23
CA ALA A 93 -4.23 9.68 11.09
C ALA A 93 -5.00 10.96 10.69
N PRO A 94 -5.80 10.96 9.60
CA PRO A 94 -6.56 12.14 9.18
C PRO A 94 -7.62 12.51 10.23
N ASN A 95 -7.23 13.23 11.27
CA ASN A 95 -8.18 14.02 12.03
C ASN A 95 -8.70 15.05 11.04
N GLY A 96 -10.00 15.00 10.73
CA GLY A 96 -10.61 15.90 9.77
C GLY A 96 -10.30 17.32 10.20
N ARG A 97 -9.52 18.04 9.39
CA ARG A 97 -9.06 19.39 9.73
C ARG A 97 -10.25 20.33 9.99
N THR A 98 -11.41 19.97 9.43
CA THR A 98 -12.67 20.71 9.47
C THR A 98 -13.81 19.99 10.21
N ASN A 99 -13.74 18.67 10.42
CA ASN A 99 -14.87 17.87 10.93
C ASN A 99 -14.77 17.58 12.44
N LYS A 100 -15.06 18.61 13.25
CA LYS A 100 -15.02 18.49 14.73
C LYS A 100 -15.96 17.41 15.29
N GLU A 101 -17.14 17.22 14.70
CA GLU A 101 -18.10 16.19 15.15
C GLU A 101 -17.63 14.77 14.77
N GLY A 102 -17.06 14.59 13.57
CA GLY A 102 -16.46 13.33 13.17
C GLY A 102 -15.24 12.96 14.03
N ASN A 103 -14.41 13.94 14.38
CA ASN A 103 -13.24 13.69 15.23
C ASN A 103 -13.61 13.25 16.66
N LYS A 104 -14.74 13.75 17.22
CA LYS A 104 -15.25 13.27 18.52
C LYS A 104 -15.61 11.78 18.52
N LEU A 105 -15.93 11.20 17.35
CA LEU A 105 -16.20 9.76 17.23
C LEU A 105 -14.92 8.92 17.20
N MET A 106 -13.76 9.54 16.93
CA MET A 106 -12.45 8.89 16.91
C MET A 106 -11.67 9.10 18.21
N GLU A 107 -12.12 9.98 19.10
CA GLU A 107 -11.58 10.09 20.46
C GLU A 107 -11.84 8.77 21.21
N GLN A 108 -10.80 8.21 21.82
CA GLN A 108 -10.98 7.01 22.62
C GLN A 108 -11.98 7.30 23.75
N PRO A 109 -12.94 6.39 24.01
CA PRO A 109 -13.90 6.60 25.07
C PRO A 109 -13.17 6.79 26.41
N ASN A 110 -13.56 7.81 27.17
CA ASN A 110 -12.92 8.17 28.43
C ASN A 110 -13.50 7.42 29.65
N TRP A 111 -13.97 6.18 29.45
CA TRP A 111 -14.50 5.33 30.52
C TRP A 111 -13.49 4.26 30.95
#